data_AF-A0A9W6PBB9-F1
#
_entry.id   AF-A0A9W6PBB9-F1
#
_cell.length_a   1.000
_cell.length_b   1.000
_cell.length_c   1.000
_cell.angle_alpha   90.00
_cell.angle_beta   90.00
_cell.angle_gamma   90.00
#
_symmetry.space_group_name_H-M   'P 1'
#
loop_
_entity.id
_entity.type
_entity.pdbx_description
1 polymer ?
#
loop_
_entity_poly.entity_id
_entity_poly.type
_entity_poly.pdbx_seq_one_letter_code
_entity_poly.pdbx_strand_id
1 'polypeptide(L)'
;MTTSPAWERRVPSDTPDSAEDSLDGHARTASGPEAEREANRFAGAFLMPRADVVARMPIGPQVDQILKAKGIWRVSAMALTHRLHDLEMLTDWQYGSTCRRLTELGYRSGEPDGINRETSQVLPKVFALLRQNGQSAARVAAELHIPLSELNALMFGLSFTARTGAGHGNENTLTAKPALRVIRGFGS
;
A
#
# COMPACT_ATOMS: atom_id res chain seq x y z
N MET A 1 72.36 30.37 -2.62
CA MET A 1 71.33 31.00 -1.77
C MET A 1 71.07 32.40 -2.31
N THR A 2 69.96 32.58 -3.04
CA THR A 2 69.24 33.86 -3.25
C THR A 2 67.95 33.52 -3.98
N THR A 3 66.89 34.17 -3.54
CA THR A 3 65.50 33.72 -3.49
C THR A 3 64.69 34.31 -4.65
N SER A 4 64.01 33.48 -5.44
CA SER A 4 63.03 33.93 -6.45
C SER A 4 61.66 34.18 -5.77
N PRO A 5 60.97 35.31 -6.07
CA PRO A 5 59.74 35.66 -5.37
C PRO A 5 58.50 34.95 -5.92
N ALA A 6 57.63 34.57 -4.99
CA ALA A 6 56.40 33.80 -5.14
C ALA A 6 55.22 34.63 -5.69
N TRP A 7 55.20 34.93 -6.99
CA TRP A 7 54.04 35.57 -7.64
C TRP A 7 53.54 34.87 -8.91
N GLU A 8 54.02 33.68 -9.23
CA GLU A 8 53.48 32.84 -10.31
C GLU A 8 52.15 32.18 -9.86
N ARG A 9 51.13 33.02 -9.65
CA ARG A 9 49.75 32.62 -9.44
C ARG A 9 49.12 32.29 -10.79
N ARG A 10 49.06 30.98 -11.02
CA ARG A 10 48.16 30.24 -11.91
C ARG A 10 46.80 30.96 -12.05
N VAL A 11 46.43 31.27 -13.29
CA VAL A 11 45.09 31.72 -13.68
C VAL A 11 44.08 30.65 -13.24
N PRO A 12 43.04 30.98 -12.44
CA PRO A 12 41.93 30.06 -12.25
C PRO A 12 41.17 29.97 -13.57
N SER A 13 41.14 28.78 -14.17
CA SER A 13 40.13 28.45 -15.18
C SER A 13 38.78 28.46 -14.48
N ASP A 14 37.97 29.49 -14.74
CA ASP A 14 36.53 29.46 -14.48
C ASP A 14 35.93 28.35 -15.36
N THR A 15 35.92 27.12 -14.81
CA THR A 15 34.90 26.16 -15.16
C THR A 15 33.65 26.59 -14.41
N PRO A 16 32.54 26.96 -15.09
CA PRO A 16 31.28 27.04 -14.38
C PRO A 16 31.01 25.65 -13.81
N ASP A 17 31.08 25.58 -12.48
CA ASP A 17 30.55 24.51 -11.68
C ASP A 17 29.07 24.42 -12.07
N SER A 18 28.78 23.53 -13.01
CA SER A 18 27.43 23.05 -13.25
C SER A 18 27.00 22.38 -11.96
N ALA A 19 26.49 23.20 -11.05
CA ALA A 19 25.44 22.82 -10.15
C ALA A 19 24.28 22.34 -11.04
N GLU A 20 24.39 21.08 -11.46
CA GLU A 20 23.24 20.21 -11.61
C GLU A 20 22.62 20.16 -10.21
N ASP A 21 21.81 21.18 -9.94
CA ASP A 21 20.72 21.15 -8.98
C ASP A 21 19.84 19.98 -9.43
N SER A 22 20.26 18.79 -8.99
CA SER A 22 19.52 17.56 -9.12
C SER A 22 18.22 17.81 -8.36
N LEU A 23 17.23 18.28 -9.09
CA LEU A 23 15.81 18.32 -8.74
C LEU A 23 15.27 16.89 -8.58
N ASP A 24 16.00 16.06 -7.86
CA ASP A 24 15.45 14.88 -7.25
C ASP A 24 14.74 15.38 -6.00
N GLY A 25 13.48 15.75 -6.20
CA GLY A 25 12.46 15.66 -5.16
C GLY A 25 12.39 14.23 -4.68
N HIS A 26 13.42 13.78 -3.96
CA HIS A 26 13.42 12.59 -3.16
C HIS A 26 12.27 12.80 -2.19
N ALA A 27 11.14 12.15 -2.48
CA ALA A 27 10.08 11.95 -1.52
C ALA A 27 10.77 11.55 -0.23
N ARG A 28 10.86 12.48 0.74
CA ARG A 28 11.50 12.20 2.02
C ARG A 28 10.77 10.97 2.53
N THR A 29 11.47 9.85 2.55
CA THR A 29 10.92 8.60 3.03
C THR A 29 10.64 8.83 4.50
N ALA A 30 9.41 9.22 4.81
CA ALA A 30 8.84 9.24 6.15
C ALA A 30 8.67 7.78 6.58
N SER A 31 9.80 7.08 6.68
CA SER A 31 9.92 5.67 6.93
C SER A 31 10.59 5.53 8.29
N GLY A 32 9.85 4.96 9.23
CA GLY A 32 10.32 4.75 10.59
C GLY A 32 9.16 4.68 11.59
N PRO A 33 9.40 4.12 12.78
CA PRO A 33 8.33 3.90 13.78
C PRO A 33 7.59 5.18 14.20
N GLU A 34 8.25 6.33 14.17
CA GLU A 34 7.64 7.63 14.47
C GLU A 34 6.69 8.10 13.37
N ALA A 35 7.12 7.99 12.11
CA ALA A 35 6.29 8.34 10.96
C ALA A 35 5.06 7.42 10.87
N GLU A 36 5.23 6.13 11.16
CA GLU A 36 4.12 5.17 11.24
C GLU A 36 3.14 5.52 12.37
N ARG A 37 3.65 5.89 13.56
CA ARG A 37 2.79 6.33 14.67
C ARG A 37 2.00 7.58 14.32
N GLU A 38 2.64 8.58 13.71
CA GLU A 38 1.95 9.81 13.31
C GLU A 38 0.95 9.55 12.19
N ALA A 39 1.30 8.70 11.21
CA ALA A 39 0.38 8.28 10.15
C ALA A 39 -0.84 7.55 10.72
N ASN A 40 -0.65 6.64 11.68
CA ASN A 40 -1.74 5.95 12.37
C ASN A 40 -2.63 6.91 13.16
N ARG A 41 -2.03 7.88 13.86
CA ARG A 41 -2.76 8.92 14.60
C ARG A 41 -3.59 9.79 13.66
N PHE A 42 -2.98 10.23 12.54
CA PHE A 42 -3.67 11.00 11.51
C PHE A 42 -4.83 10.22 10.90
N ALA A 43 -4.58 9.00 10.43
CA ALA A 43 -5.60 8.14 9.83
C ALA A 43 -6.72 7.83 10.83
N GLY A 44 -6.37 7.52 12.08
CA GLY A 44 -7.33 7.30 13.16
C GLY A 44 -8.20 8.53 13.42
N ALA A 45 -7.63 9.73 13.45
CA ALA A 45 -8.40 10.95 13.62
C ALA A 45 -9.32 11.28 12.43
N PHE A 46 -8.86 10.98 11.21
CA PHE A 46 -9.63 11.18 9.98
C PHE A 46 -10.79 10.18 9.85
N LEU A 47 -10.53 8.89 10.09
CA LEU A 47 -11.51 7.81 9.96
C LEU A 47 -12.47 7.75 11.15
N MET A 48 -11.99 8.10 12.35
CA MET A 48 -12.74 8.01 13.61
C MET A 48 -12.70 9.36 14.35
N PRO A 49 -13.53 10.35 13.93
CA PRO A 49 -13.58 11.66 14.56
C PRO A 49 -13.95 11.57 16.04
N ARG A 50 -13.29 12.37 16.90
CA ARG A 50 -13.49 12.33 18.36
C ARG A 50 -14.96 12.41 18.76
N ALA A 51 -15.70 13.37 18.20
CA ALA A 51 -17.10 13.60 18.54
C ALA A 51 -17.97 12.36 18.26
N ASP A 52 -17.70 11.65 17.17
CA ASP A 52 -18.46 10.47 16.77
C ASP A 52 -18.11 9.25 17.62
N VAL A 53 -16.82 9.04 17.94
CA VAL A 53 -16.37 7.94 18.81
C VAL A 53 -16.95 8.10 20.22
N VAL A 54 -16.82 9.28 20.82
CA VAL A 54 -17.33 9.55 22.19
C VAL A 54 -18.85 9.41 22.28
N ALA A 55 -19.58 9.75 21.21
CA ALA A 55 -21.04 9.62 21.18
C ALA A 55 -21.52 8.16 21.07
N ARG A 56 -20.71 7.26 20.49
CA ARG A 56 -21.12 5.88 20.17
C ARG A 56 -20.49 4.82 21.06
N MET A 57 -19.35 5.11 21.67
CA MET A 57 -18.60 4.15 22.49
C MET A 57 -18.70 4.49 23.98
N PRO A 58 -18.89 3.49 24.86
CA PRO A 58 -18.75 3.71 26.29
C PRO A 58 -17.29 3.92 26.67
N ILE A 59 -17.05 4.50 27.85
CA ILE A 59 -15.72 4.55 28.47
C ILE A 59 -15.34 3.14 28.92
N GLY A 60 -14.09 2.73 28.68
CA GLY A 60 -13.60 1.40 29.03
C GLY A 60 -14.33 0.24 28.30
N PRO A 61 -14.51 0.28 26.98
CA PRO A 61 -15.26 -0.74 26.27
C PRO A 61 -14.57 -2.12 26.34
N GLN A 62 -15.37 -3.16 26.49
CA GLN A 62 -14.91 -4.54 26.41
C GLN A 62 -14.55 -4.92 24.97
N VAL A 63 -13.71 -5.94 24.79
CA VAL A 63 -13.25 -6.42 23.47
C VAL A 63 -14.42 -6.70 22.53
N ASP A 64 -15.48 -7.33 23.01
CA ASP A 64 -16.67 -7.63 22.19
C ASP A 64 -17.38 -6.37 21.68
N GLN A 65 -17.35 -5.28 22.46
CA GLN A 65 -17.92 -4.00 22.03
C GLN A 65 -17.07 -3.35 20.95
N ILE A 66 -15.74 -3.44 21.07
CA ILE A 66 -14.79 -2.98 20.04
C ILE A 66 -15.00 -3.77 18.74
N LEU A 67 -15.10 -5.09 18.83
CA LEU A 67 -15.33 -5.95 17.66
C LEU A 67 -16.65 -5.66 16.94
N LYS A 68 -17.71 -5.33 17.69
CA LYS A 68 -18.99 -4.91 17.12
C LYS A 68 -18.92 -3.51 16.50
N ALA A 69 -18.21 -2.58 17.14
CA ALA A 69 -18.17 -1.18 16.74
C ALA A 69 -17.21 -0.89 15.57
N LYS A 70 -16.18 -1.72 15.35
CA LYS A 70 -15.19 -1.52 14.27
C LYS A 70 -15.82 -1.32 12.88
N GLY A 71 -16.97 -1.95 12.65
CA GLY A 71 -17.72 -1.87 11.39
C GLY A 71 -18.34 -0.51 11.12
N ILE A 72 -18.59 0.31 12.15
CA ILE A 72 -19.17 1.67 11.99
C ILE A 72 -18.25 2.54 11.16
N TRP A 73 -16.95 2.51 11.46
CA TRP A 73 -15.92 3.29 10.76
C TRP A 73 -15.16 2.49 9.70
N ARG A 74 -15.48 1.19 9.56
CA ARG A 74 -14.80 0.28 8.63
C ARG A 74 -13.28 0.28 8.86
N VAL A 75 -12.89 0.09 10.12
CA VAL A 75 -11.49 0.01 10.56
C VAL A 75 -11.20 -1.33 11.21
N SER A 76 -9.92 -1.64 11.41
CA SER A 76 -9.52 -2.82 12.18
C SER A 76 -9.82 -2.64 13.67
N ALA A 77 -10.05 -3.75 14.37
CA ALA A 77 -10.23 -3.75 15.82
C ALA A 77 -9.03 -3.13 16.56
N MET A 78 -7.82 -3.37 16.05
CA MET A 78 -6.59 -2.78 16.58
C MET A 78 -6.59 -1.25 16.40
N ALA A 79 -6.93 -0.75 15.21
CA ALA A 79 -7.00 0.68 14.95
C ALA A 79 -8.03 1.39 15.85
N LEU A 80 -9.22 0.79 16.05
CA LEU A 80 -10.21 1.32 16.98
C LEU A 80 -9.70 1.32 18.43
N THR A 81 -8.99 0.27 18.84
CA THR A 81 -8.40 0.19 20.19
C THR A 81 -7.34 1.27 20.42
N HIS A 82 -6.46 1.52 19.44
CA HIS A 82 -5.53 2.64 19.49
C HIS A 82 -6.27 3.98 19.59
N ARG A 83 -7.33 4.16 18.80
CA ARG A 83 -8.10 5.39 18.82
C ARG A 83 -8.79 5.65 20.16
N LEU A 84 -9.32 4.61 20.79
CA LEU A 84 -9.93 4.71 22.12
C LEU A 84 -8.90 5.09 23.19
N HIS A 85 -7.68 4.61 23.07
CA HIS A 85 -6.56 4.99 23.94
C HIS A 85 -6.12 6.45 23.69
N ASP A 86 -5.98 6.87 22.42
CA ASP A 86 -5.66 8.26 22.04
C ASP A 86 -6.71 9.27 22.55
N LEU A 87 -7.96 8.83 22.73
CA LEU A 87 -9.07 9.63 23.24
C LEU A 87 -9.26 9.50 24.75
N GLU A 88 -8.34 8.84 25.45
CA GLU A 88 -8.35 8.61 26.90
C GLU A 88 -9.59 7.82 27.39
N MET A 89 -10.25 7.08 26.48
CA MET A 89 -11.39 6.22 26.80
C MET A 89 -10.95 4.84 27.28
N LEU A 90 -9.68 4.47 27.06
CA LEU A 90 -9.01 3.32 27.65
C LEU A 90 -7.80 3.81 28.43
N THR A 91 -7.61 3.29 29.64
CA THR A 91 -6.34 3.49 30.37
C THR A 91 -5.22 2.68 29.74
N ASP A 92 -3.95 3.00 30.04
CA ASP A 92 -2.79 2.24 29.54
C ASP A 92 -2.89 0.74 29.85
N TRP A 93 -3.38 0.41 31.05
CA TRP A 93 -3.58 -0.97 31.47
C TRP A 93 -4.69 -1.64 30.65
N GLN A 94 -5.83 -0.98 30.48
CA GLN A 94 -6.94 -1.49 29.68
C GLN A 94 -6.51 -1.69 28.23
N TYR A 95 -5.87 -0.68 27.63
CA TYR A 95 -5.31 -0.74 26.29
C TYR A 95 -4.38 -1.95 26.10
N GLY A 96 -3.40 -2.14 26.99
CA GLY A 96 -2.49 -3.28 26.92
C GLY A 96 -3.19 -4.63 27.05
N SER A 97 -4.20 -4.72 27.94
CA SER A 97 -5.00 -5.94 28.12
C SER A 97 -5.86 -6.27 26.89
N THR A 98 -6.49 -5.26 26.30
CA THR A 98 -7.33 -5.37 25.10
C THR A 98 -6.50 -5.77 23.89
N CYS A 99 -5.34 -5.15 23.67
CA CYS A 99 -4.42 -5.50 22.58
C CYS A 99 -3.92 -6.95 22.68
N ARG A 100 -3.60 -7.43 23.90
CA ARG A 100 -3.23 -8.83 24.12
C ARG A 100 -4.38 -9.75 23.75
N ARG A 101 -5.60 -9.44 24.22
CA ARG A 101 -6.78 -10.25 23.94
C ARG A 101 -7.14 -10.29 22.46
N LEU A 102 -7.07 -9.15 21.76
CA LEU A 102 -7.25 -9.09 20.31
C LEU A 102 -6.19 -9.91 19.56
N THR A 103 -4.95 -9.89 20.03
CA THR A 103 -3.87 -10.70 19.46
C THR A 103 -4.14 -12.20 19.63
N GLU A 104 -4.58 -12.65 20.81
CA GLU A 104 -4.98 -14.04 21.08
C GLU A 104 -6.14 -14.49 20.18
N LEU A 105 -7.05 -13.57 19.85
CA LEU A 105 -8.17 -13.80 18.94
C LEU A 105 -7.78 -13.71 17.45
N GLY A 106 -6.50 -13.45 17.13
CA GLY A 106 -5.99 -13.41 15.77
C GLY A 106 -6.11 -12.05 15.05
N TYR A 107 -6.57 -11.00 15.72
CA TYR A 107 -6.81 -9.68 15.12
C TYR A 107 -5.53 -8.85 14.85
N ARG A 108 -4.36 -9.38 15.23
CA ARG A 108 -3.07 -8.73 14.96
C ARG A 108 -2.49 -9.14 13.60
N SER A 109 -2.69 -10.39 13.19
CA SER A 109 -2.14 -10.97 11.95
C SER A 109 -3.18 -11.09 10.84
N GLY A 110 -4.47 -10.92 11.16
CA GLY A 110 -5.54 -10.87 10.19
C GLY A 110 -6.76 -10.18 10.78
N GLU A 111 -7.84 -10.09 10.01
CA GLU A 111 -9.10 -9.56 10.49
C GLU A 111 -10.20 -10.58 10.20
N PRO A 112 -10.51 -11.46 11.16
CA PRO A 112 -11.72 -12.28 11.12
C PRO A 112 -12.92 -11.35 10.93
N ASP A 113 -13.79 -11.68 9.98
CA ASP A 113 -14.87 -10.80 9.51
C ASP A 113 -14.36 -9.41 9.08
N GLY A 114 -13.34 -9.42 8.23
CA GLY A 114 -12.78 -8.23 7.60
C GLY A 114 -13.76 -7.53 6.66
N ILE A 115 -13.47 -6.29 6.34
CA ILE A 115 -14.32 -5.47 5.47
C ILE A 115 -14.05 -5.79 4.00
N ASN A 116 -15.11 -5.88 3.19
CA ASN A 116 -14.97 -5.99 1.75
C ASN A 116 -14.20 -4.80 1.18
N ARG A 117 -13.18 -5.08 0.37
CA ARG A 117 -12.41 -4.03 -0.32
C ARG A 117 -13.35 -3.17 -1.14
N GLU A 118 -13.17 -1.85 -1.03
CA GLU A 118 -13.87 -0.92 -1.91
C GLU A 118 -13.38 -1.10 -3.34
N THR A 119 -14.33 -1.12 -4.28
CA THR A 119 -14.05 -1.21 -5.71
C THR A 119 -14.59 0.03 -6.41
N SER A 120 -13.79 0.59 -7.31
CA SER A 120 -14.22 1.75 -8.09
C SER A 120 -15.38 1.36 -9.01
N GLN A 121 -16.49 2.10 -8.92
CA GLN A 121 -17.63 1.94 -9.82
C GLN A 121 -17.42 2.67 -11.17
N VAL A 122 -16.47 3.62 -11.22
CA VAL A 122 -16.21 4.46 -12.39
C VAL A 122 -15.22 3.79 -13.34
N LEU A 123 -14.16 3.19 -12.80
CA LEU A 123 -13.11 2.58 -13.63
C LEU A 123 -13.64 1.52 -14.60
N PRO A 124 -14.48 0.55 -14.19
CA PRO A 124 -15.07 -0.41 -15.13
C PRO A 124 -15.84 0.26 -16.27
N LYS A 125 -16.56 1.36 -15.99
CA LYS A 125 -17.35 2.09 -16.98
C LYS A 125 -16.46 2.84 -17.97
N VAL A 126 -15.43 3.53 -17.48
CA VAL A 126 -14.46 4.25 -18.32
C VAL A 126 -13.75 3.26 -19.25
N PHE A 127 -13.27 2.13 -18.73
CA PHE A 127 -12.61 1.12 -19.55
C PHE A 127 -13.56 0.41 -20.52
N ALA A 128 -14.83 0.20 -20.16
CA ALA A 128 -15.83 -0.30 -21.09
C ALA A 128 -16.04 0.68 -22.26
N LEU A 129 -16.13 1.98 -22.00
CA LEU A 129 -16.26 3.02 -23.03
C LEU A 129 -15.02 3.11 -23.92
N LEU A 130 -13.82 3.08 -23.33
CA LEU A 130 -12.56 3.09 -24.08
C LEU A 130 -12.49 1.90 -25.05
N ARG A 131 -12.91 0.70 -24.62
CA ARG A 131 -12.99 -0.48 -25.49
C ARG A 131 -14.00 -0.32 -26.62
N GLN A 132 -15.17 0.29 -26.36
CA GLN A 132 -16.16 0.60 -27.41
C GLN A 132 -15.61 1.57 -28.46
N ASN A 133 -14.75 2.50 -28.03
CA ASN A 133 -14.05 3.43 -28.92
C ASN A 133 -12.78 2.84 -29.56
N GLY A 134 -12.61 1.51 -29.51
CA GLY A 134 -11.49 0.80 -30.14
C GLY A 134 -10.14 0.94 -29.43
N GLN A 135 -10.11 1.50 -28.22
CA GLN A 135 -8.87 1.65 -27.46
C GLN A 135 -8.52 0.32 -26.77
N SER A 136 -7.34 -0.22 -27.10
CA SER A 136 -6.79 -1.41 -26.44
C SER A 136 -6.10 -1.02 -25.13
N ALA A 137 -6.01 -1.94 -24.16
CA ALA A 137 -5.26 -1.66 -22.93
C ALA A 137 -3.77 -1.41 -23.17
N ALA A 138 -3.18 -1.98 -24.21
CA ALA A 138 -1.80 -1.67 -24.60
C ALA A 138 -1.65 -0.20 -25.01
N ARG A 139 -2.64 0.34 -25.72
CA ARG A 139 -2.66 1.75 -26.13
C ARG A 139 -2.89 2.67 -24.94
N VAL A 140 -3.81 2.32 -24.04
CA VAL A 140 -4.02 3.08 -22.79
C VAL A 140 -2.77 3.07 -21.91
N ALA A 141 -2.09 1.93 -21.78
CA ALA A 141 -0.84 1.83 -21.05
C ALA A 141 0.26 2.73 -21.64
N ALA A 142 0.38 2.73 -22.98
CA ALA A 142 1.32 3.60 -23.69
C ALA A 142 1.02 5.09 -23.48
N GLU A 143 -0.26 5.50 -23.55
CA GLU A 143 -0.67 6.89 -23.30
C GLU A 143 -0.41 7.32 -21.83
N LEU A 144 -0.58 6.39 -20.88
CA LEU A 144 -0.28 6.61 -19.46
C LEU A 144 1.21 6.48 -19.11
N HIS A 145 2.07 6.14 -20.07
CA HIS A 145 3.52 5.92 -19.87
C HIS A 145 3.84 4.88 -18.79
N ILE A 146 2.99 3.87 -18.63
CA ILE A 146 3.21 2.74 -17.71
C ILE A 146 3.26 1.42 -18.47
N PRO A 147 4.02 0.42 -18.00
CA PRO A 147 4.02 -0.89 -18.62
C PRO A 147 2.63 -1.55 -18.49
N LEU A 148 2.25 -2.34 -19.49
CA LEU A 148 0.95 -3.02 -19.51
C LEU A 148 0.76 -3.94 -18.29
N SER A 149 1.83 -4.55 -17.78
CA SER A 149 1.81 -5.35 -16.56
C SER A 149 1.42 -4.54 -15.33
N GLU A 150 1.88 -3.29 -15.24
CA GLU A 150 1.53 -2.37 -14.14
C GLU A 150 0.11 -1.86 -14.27
N LEU A 151 -0.34 -1.52 -15.49
CA LEU A 151 -1.76 -1.21 -15.73
C LEU A 151 -2.66 -2.39 -15.30
N ASN A 152 -2.28 -3.62 -15.65
CA ASN A 152 -3.02 -4.82 -15.25
C ASN A 152 -2.99 -5.06 -13.74
N ALA A 153 -1.86 -4.77 -13.07
CA ALA A 153 -1.74 -4.87 -11.62
C ALA A 153 -2.64 -3.85 -10.90
N LEU A 154 -2.69 -2.60 -11.38
CA LEU A 154 -3.59 -1.55 -10.87
C LEU A 154 -5.06 -1.88 -11.15
N MET A 155 -5.35 -2.58 -12.24
CA MET A 155 -6.68 -3.06 -12.61
C MET A 155 -7.07 -4.36 -11.90
N PHE A 156 -6.15 -5.02 -11.19
CA PHE A 156 -6.39 -6.30 -10.55
C PHE A 156 -7.44 -6.15 -9.43
N GLY A 157 -8.51 -6.94 -9.49
CA GLY A 157 -9.66 -6.82 -8.59
C GLY A 157 -10.71 -5.78 -9.00
N LEU A 158 -10.49 -5.01 -10.06
CA LEU A 158 -11.40 -3.98 -10.59
C LEU A 158 -11.99 -4.34 -11.96
N SER A 159 -12.02 -5.62 -12.33
CA SER A 159 -12.51 -6.16 -13.60
C SER A 159 -11.68 -5.81 -14.84
N PHE A 160 -10.55 -6.50 -15.00
CA PHE A 160 -9.87 -6.57 -16.29
C PHE A 160 -9.30 -7.99 -16.50
N THR A 161 -10.14 -8.96 -16.83
CA THR A 161 -9.62 -10.06 -17.66
C THR A 161 -9.36 -9.46 -19.03
N ALA A 162 -8.12 -9.01 -19.22
CA ALA A 162 -7.55 -8.80 -20.54
C ALA A 162 -7.76 -10.12 -21.29
N ARG A 163 -8.68 -10.14 -22.27
CA ARG A 163 -8.55 -11.14 -23.32
C ARG A 163 -7.24 -10.80 -24.02
N THR A 164 -6.18 -11.52 -23.70
CA THR A 164 -4.97 -11.56 -24.52
C THR A 164 -5.43 -11.96 -25.91
N GLY A 165 -5.54 -10.97 -26.79
CA GLY A 165 -5.82 -11.19 -28.21
C GLY A 165 -4.57 -11.75 -28.86
N ALA A 166 -4.28 -13.03 -28.61
CA ALA A 166 -3.38 -13.82 -29.43
C ALA A 166 -4.26 -14.54 -30.46
N GLY A 167 -4.57 -13.86 -31.57
CA GLY A 167 -4.97 -14.56 -32.78
C GLY A 167 -3.73 -15.22 -33.36
N HIS A 168 -3.62 -16.54 -33.26
CA HIS A 168 -2.80 -17.39 -34.13
C HIS A 168 -3.44 -18.77 -34.20
N GLY A 169 -3.74 -19.20 -35.43
CA GLY A 169 -3.61 -20.58 -35.91
C GLY A 169 -4.32 -21.68 -35.15
N ASN A 170 -5.37 -22.20 -35.77
CA ASN A 170 -5.75 -23.61 -35.73
C ASN A 170 -4.51 -24.52 -35.64
N GLU A 171 -4.32 -25.22 -34.52
CA GLU A 171 -3.80 -26.59 -34.54
C GLU A 171 -4.20 -27.35 -33.26
N ASN A 172 -4.79 -28.50 -33.51
CA ASN A 172 -5.25 -29.50 -32.58
C ASN A 172 -4.05 -30.12 -31.85
N THR A 173 -3.94 -29.98 -30.53
CA THR A 173 -3.05 -30.86 -29.76
C THR A 173 -3.61 -31.14 -28.37
N LEU A 174 -3.65 -32.44 -28.09
CA LEU A 174 -4.27 -33.12 -26.97
C LEU A 174 -3.76 -32.62 -25.62
N THR A 175 -4.70 -32.46 -24.69
CA THR A 175 -4.49 -32.19 -23.27
C THR A 175 -3.60 -33.27 -22.63
N ALA A 176 -2.29 -33.05 -22.59
CA ALA A 176 -1.38 -33.86 -21.78
C ALA A 176 -1.44 -33.37 -20.32
N LYS A 177 -2.14 -34.14 -19.48
CA LYS A 177 -2.22 -33.99 -18.03
C LYS A 177 -0.80 -34.06 -17.42
N PRO A 178 -0.36 -33.07 -16.60
CA PRO A 178 0.96 -33.15 -15.98
C PRO A 178 0.96 -34.26 -14.92
N ALA A 179 1.81 -35.27 -15.13
CA ALA A 179 2.04 -36.36 -14.18
C ALA A 179 3.17 -35.96 -13.21
N LEU A 180 2.80 -35.60 -11.97
CA LEU A 180 3.76 -35.37 -10.90
C LEU A 180 4.22 -36.72 -10.33
N ARG A 181 5.54 -36.95 -10.31
CA ARG A 181 6.17 -38.14 -9.71
C ARG A 181 6.99 -37.71 -8.50
N VAL A 182 6.67 -38.25 -7.32
CA VAL A 182 7.41 -38.01 -6.09
C VAL A 182 8.75 -38.73 -6.15
N ILE A 183 9.85 -37.98 -6.03
CA ILE A 183 11.20 -38.54 -5.83
C ILE A 183 11.41 -38.64 -4.32
N ARG A 184 11.45 -39.85 -3.78
CA ARG A 184 11.93 -40.08 -2.41
C ARG A 184 13.46 -40.04 -2.43
N GLY A 185 14.04 -39.05 -1.76
CA GLY A 185 15.47 -38.93 -1.55
C GLY A 185 15.99 -40.09 -0.69
N PHE A 186 17.10 -40.68 -1.11
CA PHE A 186 17.89 -41.64 -0.36
C PHE A 186 18.66 -40.91 0.74
N GLY A 187 18.49 -41.35 1.99
CA GLY A 187 19.45 -41.13 3.06
C GLY A 187 20.53 -42.21 3.02
N SER A 188 21.78 -41.80 3.19
CA SER A 188 22.87 -42.66 3.70
C SER A 188 23.22 -42.17 5.09
#